data_AF-A0A4S4GFL4-F1
#
_entry.id   AF-A0A4S4GFL4-F1
#
_cell.length_a   1.000
_cell.length_b   1.000
_cell.length_c   1.000
_cell.angle_alpha   90.00
_cell.angle_beta   90.00
_cell.angle_gamma   90.00
#
_symmetry.space_group_name_H-M   'P 1'
#
loop_
_entity.id
_entity.type
_entity.pdbx_description
1 polymer ?
#
loop_
_entity_poly.entity_id
_entity_poly.type
_entity_poly.pdbx_seq_one_letter_code
_entity_poly.pdbx_strand_id
1 'polypeptide(L)'
;MAEFIFVENTFMVPYTKEVADYCDPFSCGDDDLDDFFSHDVFLYEDELLGKTYCWINRENQREIVAIATLSYDGIKTYTLDNPSRNALQRKIPQQKRHRSYPAVLIGRLGVNKTFQGQGLNIGTQLM
;
A
#
# COMPACT_ATOMS: atom_id res chain seq x y z
N MET A 1 -22.87 -4.00 -15.94
CA MET A 1 -22.07 -3.50 -14.80
C MET A 1 -20.75 -3.06 -15.40
N ALA A 2 -20.42 -1.78 -15.32
CA ALA A 2 -19.18 -1.28 -15.90
C ALA A 2 -18.00 -1.89 -15.14
N GLU A 3 -17.12 -2.56 -15.86
CA GLU A 3 -15.90 -3.14 -15.32
C GLU A 3 -14.91 -1.99 -15.07
N PHE A 4 -14.83 -1.50 -13.84
CA PHE A 4 -13.82 -0.50 -13.48
C PHE A 4 -12.47 -1.19 -13.33
N ILE A 5 -11.61 -1.02 -14.34
CA ILE A 5 -10.25 -1.54 -14.34
C ILE A 5 -9.36 -0.52 -13.65
N PHE A 6 -8.89 -0.83 -12.46
CA PHE A 6 -8.12 0.09 -11.63
C PHE A 6 -6.85 0.59 -12.32
N VAL A 7 -6.11 -0.32 -12.96
CA VAL A 7 -4.83 -0.02 -13.62
C VAL A 7 -5.00 0.91 -14.82
N GLU A 8 -6.11 0.81 -15.54
CA GLU A 8 -6.39 1.64 -16.71
C GLU A 8 -6.92 3.02 -16.30
N ASN A 9 -7.72 3.09 -15.24
CA ASN A 9 -8.39 4.32 -14.81
C ASN A 9 -7.56 5.15 -13.81
N THR A 10 -6.44 4.60 -13.32
CA THR A 10 -5.57 5.32 -12.38
C THR A 10 -4.13 5.41 -12.88
N PHE A 11 -3.37 6.31 -12.27
CA PHE A 11 -1.92 6.36 -12.41
C PHE A 11 -1.29 6.54 -11.02
N MET A 12 -0.14 5.87 -10.82
CA MET A 12 0.57 5.87 -9.56
C MET A 12 1.57 7.03 -9.52
N VAL A 13 1.59 7.79 -8.44
CA VAL A 13 2.61 8.81 -8.16
C VAL A 13 3.09 8.72 -6.71
N PRO A 14 4.34 9.13 -6.41
CA PRO A 14 4.79 9.30 -5.03
C PRO A 14 3.91 10.32 -4.30
N TYR A 15 3.50 10.01 -3.07
CA TYR A 15 2.66 10.89 -2.28
C TYR A 15 3.50 11.89 -1.48
N THR A 16 3.85 13.01 -2.11
CA THR A 16 4.58 14.12 -1.49
C THR A 16 3.62 15.19 -0.99
N LYS A 17 4.11 16.13 -0.17
CA LYS A 17 3.31 17.29 0.31
C LYS A 17 2.69 18.08 -0.84
N GLU A 18 3.41 18.25 -1.95
CA GLU A 18 2.91 18.93 -3.15
C GLU A 18 1.71 18.22 -3.78
N VAL A 19 1.74 16.88 -3.81
CA VAL A 19 0.63 16.07 -4.32
C VAL A 19 -0.56 16.13 -3.35
N ALA A 20 -0.29 16.07 -2.06
CA ALA A 20 -1.32 16.21 -1.03
C ALA A 20 -2.02 17.57 -1.06
N ASP A 21 -1.28 18.66 -1.30
CA ASP A 21 -1.81 20.01 -1.42
C ASP A 21 -2.59 20.23 -2.74
N TYR A 22 -2.23 19.50 -3.79
CA TYR A 22 -2.89 19.58 -5.10
C TYR A 22 -4.21 18.78 -5.15
N CYS A 23 -4.22 17.61 -4.51
CA CYS A 23 -5.36 16.70 -4.48
C CYS A 23 -6.41 17.09 -3.44
N ASP A 24 -7.62 16.57 -3.61
CA ASP A 24 -8.66 16.69 -2.59
C ASP A 24 -8.30 15.85 -1.35
N PRO A 25 -8.71 16.26 -0.13
CA PRO A 25 -8.43 15.50 1.09
C PRO A 25 -8.85 14.04 0.97
N PHE A 26 -7.90 13.14 1.17
CA PHE A 26 -8.16 11.71 1.13
C PHE A 26 -8.96 11.28 2.36
N SER A 27 -9.97 10.44 2.15
CA SER A 27 -10.69 9.79 3.25
C SER A 27 -11.10 8.37 2.89
N CYS A 28 -10.59 7.38 3.63
CA CYS A 28 -10.98 5.98 3.53
C CYS A 28 -12.07 5.57 4.52
N GLY A 29 -12.56 6.50 5.35
CA GLY A 29 -13.61 6.22 6.35
C GLY A 29 -13.08 5.57 7.63
N ASP A 30 -11.76 5.60 7.83
CA ASP A 30 -11.08 5.22 9.07
C ASP A 30 -10.28 6.43 9.53
N ASP A 31 -10.61 6.97 10.70
CA ASP A 31 -10.04 8.23 11.19
C ASP A 31 -8.53 8.10 11.50
N ASP A 32 -8.03 6.92 11.88
CA ASP A 32 -6.60 6.69 12.14
C ASP A 32 -5.79 6.70 10.83
N LEU A 33 -6.33 6.08 9.78
CA LEU A 33 -5.70 6.10 8.47
C LEU A 33 -5.75 7.49 7.83
N ASP A 34 -6.89 8.18 7.95
CA ASP A 34 -7.05 9.54 7.40
C ASP A 34 -6.09 10.53 8.08
N ASP A 35 -5.90 10.43 9.40
CA ASP A 35 -4.92 11.24 10.14
C ASP A 35 -3.47 10.87 9.77
N PHE A 36 -3.18 9.57 9.64
CA PHE A 36 -1.85 9.12 9.23
C PHE A 36 -1.45 9.68 7.87
N PHE A 37 -2.33 9.60 6.87
CA PHE A 37 -2.02 10.06 5.51
C PHE A 37 -2.02 11.59 5.39
N SER A 38 -2.64 12.33 6.31
CA SER A 38 -2.63 13.80 6.29
C SER A 38 -1.45 14.42 7.01
N HIS A 39 -0.90 13.77 8.04
CA HIS A 39 0.17 14.34 8.87
C HIS A 39 1.42 13.46 8.94
N ASP A 40 1.27 12.24 9.45
CA ASP A 40 2.38 11.37 9.84
C ASP A 40 3.17 10.82 8.65
N VAL A 41 2.51 10.62 7.51
CA VAL A 41 3.12 9.99 6.34
C VAL A 41 4.36 10.74 5.85
N PHE A 42 4.36 12.08 5.95
CA PHE A 42 5.48 12.90 5.53
C PHE A 42 6.67 12.78 6.49
N LEU A 43 6.42 12.61 7.78
CA LEU A 43 7.48 12.34 8.76
C LEU A 43 8.10 10.96 8.52
N TYR A 44 7.28 9.97 8.16
CA TYR A 44 7.77 8.64 7.79
C TYR A 44 8.64 8.67 6.54
N GLU A 45 8.31 9.51 5.56
CA GLU A 45 9.13 9.68 4.35
C GLU A 45 10.44 10.43 4.64
N ASP A 46 10.40 11.51 5.44
CA ASP A 46 11.58 12.29 5.84
C ASP A 46 12.61 11.42 6.59
N GLU A 47 12.14 10.51 7.45
CA GLU A 47 12.99 9.58 8.22
C GLU A 47 13.30 8.27 7.45
N LEU A 48 12.94 8.18 6.17
CA LEU A 48 13.17 7.02 5.30
C LEU A 48 12.58 5.69 5.83
N LEU A 49 11.52 5.77 6.63
CA LEU A 49 10.83 4.62 7.21
C LEU A 49 9.95 3.90 6.19
N GLY A 50 9.49 4.63 5.17
CA GLY A 50 8.70 4.08 4.08
C GLY A 50 8.54 5.08 2.94
N LYS A 51 8.07 4.57 1.81
CA LYS A 51 7.62 5.39 0.67
C LYS A 51 6.15 5.17 0.46
N THR A 52 5.41 6.27 0.36
CA THR A 52 3.99 6.24 0.11
C THR A 52 3.70 6.55 -1.34
N TYR A 53 2.82 5.76 -1.93
CA TYR A 53 2.34 5.93 -3.29
C TYR A 53 0.83 6.11 -3.26
N CYS A 54 0.35 7.03 -4.08
CA CYS A 54 -1.07 7.25 -4.29
C CYS A 54 -1.44 6.95 -5.74
N TRP A 55 -2.66 6.49 -5.93
CA TRP A 55 -3.28 6.23 -7.22
C TRP A 55 -4.36 7.27 -7.45
N ILE A 56 -4.13 8.11 -8.44
CA ILE A 56 -5.01 9.21 -8.80
C ILE A 56 -5.87 8.80 -9.98
N ASN A 57 -7.13 9.24 -9.98
CA ASN A 57 -8.05 9.02 -11.09
C ASN A 57 -7.57 9.79 -12.35
N ARG A 58 -7.59 9.15 -13.52
CA ARG A 58 -7.22 9.80 -14.79
C ARG A 58 -8.23 10.84 -15.24
N GLU A 59 -9.52 10.62 -14.96
CA GLU A 59 -10.59 11.56 -15.31
C GLU A 59 -10.58 12.79 -14.39
N ASN A 60 -10.37 12.56 -13.08
CA ASN A 60 -10.25 13.61 -12.08
C ASN A 60 -8.88 13.56 -11.40
N GLN A 61 -7.93 14.36 -11.90
CA GLN A 61 -6.54 14.38 -11.43
C GLN A 61 -6.37 14.89 -9.98
N ARG A 62 -7.45 15.36 -9.33
CA ARG A 62 -7.43 15.74 -7.91
C ARG A 62 -7.92 14.63 -7.00
N GLU A 63 -8.55 13.60 -7.55
CA GLU A 63 -9.18 12.54 -6.77
C GLU A 63 -8.21 11.37 -6.55
N ILE A 64 -7.82 11.18 -5.29
CA ILE A 64 -7.06 10.02 -4.86
C ILE A 64 -8.02 8.84 -4.68
N VAL A 65 -7.81 7.79 -5.46
CA VAL A 65 -8.61 6.55 -5.44
C VAL A 65 -8.10 5.59 -4.37
N ALA A 66 -6.77 5.47 -4.25
CA ALA A 66 -6.13 4.63 -3.25
C ALA A 66 -4.75 5.17 -2.87
N ILE A 67 -4.27 4.79 -1.69
CA ILE A 67 -2.95 5.15 -1.18
C ILE A 67 -2.36 3.97 -0.41
N ALA A 68 -1.06 3.73 -0.56
CA ALA A 68 -0.36 2.66 0.13
C ALA A 68 1.07 3.05 0.49
N THR A 69 1.48 2.68 1.69
CA THR A 69 2.85 2.85 2.19
C THR A 69 3.63 1.55 2.03
N LEU A 70 4.80 1.62 1.42
CA LEU A 70 5.74 0.52 1.25
C LEU A 70 7.00 0.78 2.07
N SER A 71 7.45 -0.20 2.84
CA SER A 71 8.71 -0.12 3.60
C SER A 71 9.57 -1.36 3.38
N TYR A 72 10.88 -1.20 3.57
CA TYR A 72 11.81 -2.31 3.50
C TYR A 72 11.68 -3.15 4.77
N ASP A 73 11.48 -4.45 4.63
CA ASP A 73 11.44 -5.37 5.76
C ASP A 73 12.08 -6.71 5.40
N GLY A 74 12.15 -7.61 6.37
CA GLY A 74 12.60 -8.98 6.15
C GLY A 74 11.80 -9.98 6.96
N ILE A 75 11.32 -11.03 6.28
CA ILE A 75 10.62 -12.13 6.94
C ILE A 75 11.63 -12.91 7.79
N LYS A 76 11.51 -12.76 9.10
CA LYS A 76 12.37 -13.41 10.10
C LYS A 76 11.87 -14.83 10.35
N THR A 77 12.57 -15.83 9.84
CA THR A 77 12.15 -17.24 9.97
C THR A 77 12.10 -17.77 11.40
N TYR A 78 12.79 -17.11 12.32
CA TYR A 78 12.79 -17.49 13.74
C TYR A 78 11.57 -16.97 14.50
N THR A 79 10.81 -16.02 13.94
CA THR A 79 9.52 -15.57 14.50
C THR A 79 8.35 -16.38 13.96
N LEU A 80 8.57 -17.22 12.94
CA LEU A 80 7.56 -18.10 12.37
C LEU A 80 7.44 -19.40 13.17
N ASP A 81 6.23 -19.92 13.26
CA ASP A 81 5.97 -21.27 13.73
C ASP A 81 6.58 -22.32 12.79
N ASN A 82 6.85 -23.51 13.32
CA ASN A 82 7.47 -24.60 12.56
C ASN A 82 6.71 -24.96 11.26
N PRO A 83 5.36 -25.07 11.25
CA PRO A 83 4.59 -25.24 10.02
C PRO A 83 4.83 -24.16 8.97
N SER A 84 4.69 -22.87 9.33
CA SER A 84 4.88 -21.75 8.38
C SER A 84 6.31 -21.66 7.86
N ARG A 85 7.29 -21.84 8.76
CA ARG A 85 8.71 -21.88 8.38
C ARG A 85 8.98 -23.01 7.37
N ASN A 86 8.42 -24.20 7.60
CA ASN A 86 8.58 -25.33 6.70
C ASN A 86 7.88 -25.08 5.35
N ALA A 87 6.68 -24.50 5.35
CA ALA A 87 5.98 -24.14 4.12
C ALA A 87 6.77 -23.15 3.27
N LEU A 88 7.37 -22.12 3.89
CA LEU A 88 8.24 -21.16 3.22
C LEU A 88 9.52 -21.83 2.69
N GLN A 89 10.21 -22.60 3.53
CA GLN A 89 11.49 -23.23 3.18
C GLN A 89 11.35 -24.30 2.07
N ARG A 90 10.22 -25.01 1.99
CA ARG A 90 9.98 -25.99 0.90
C ARG A 90 10.00 -25.37 -0.48
N LYS A 91 9.62 -24.09 -0.62
CA LYS A 91 9.64 -23.36 -1.89
C LYS A 91 11.03 -22.82 -2.25
N ILE A 92 11.99 -22.88 -1.32
CA ILE A 92 13.32 -22.25 -1.47
C ILE A 92 14.41 -23.33 -1.50
N PRO A 93 15.30 -23.30 -2.51
CA PRO A 93 16.45 -24.22 -2.57
C PRO A 93 17.29 -24.14 -1.30
N GLN A 94 17.84 -25.28 -0.84
CA GLN A 94 18.58 -25.37 0.43
C GLN A 94 19.70 -24.31 0.56
N GLN A 95 20.43 -24.03 -0.54
CA GLN A 95 21.54 -23.07 -0.57
C GLN A 95 21.10 -21.60 -0.37
N LYS A 96 19.82 -21.30 -0.56
CA LYS A 96 19.23 -19.95 -0.41
C LYS A 96 18.39 -19.81 0.86
N ARG A 97 18.43 -20.80 1.77
CA ARG A 97 17.68 -20.74 3.02
C ARG A 97 18.46 -19.92 4.04
N HIS A 98 17.91 -18.77 4.40
CA HIS A 98 18.51 -17.85 5.36
C HIS A 98 17.60 -17.61 6.57
N ARG A 99 18.16 -17.00 7.62
CA ARG A 99 17.43 -16.66 8.85
C ARG A 99 16.42 -15.53 8.61
N SER A 100 16.73 -14.61 7.70
CA SER A 100 15.84 -13.54 7.26
C SER A 100 15.80 -13.54 5.73
N TYR A 101 14.63 -13.34 5.17
CA TYR A 101 14.42 -13.17 3.74
C TYR A 101 14.07 -11.72 3.43
N PRO A 102 14.63 -11.13 2.36
CA PRO A 102 14.26 -9.79 1.95
C PRO A 102 12.78 -9.76 1.57
N ALA A 103 12.07 -8.74 2.04
CA ALA A 103 10.67 -8.50 1.74
C ALA A 103 10.39 -7.00 1.61
N VAL A 104 9.22 -6.68 1.07
CA VAL A 104 8.66 -5.34 1.15
C VAL A 104 7.41 -5.46 1.99
N LEU A 105 7.33 -4.65 3.05
CA LEU A 105 6.18 -4.56 3.90
C LEU A 105 5.21 -3.54 3.29
N ILE A 106 3.98 -3.98 3.07
CA ILE A 106 2.86 -3.08 2.79
C ILE A 106 2.34 -2.65 4.16
N GLY A 107 2.64 -1.40 4.53
CA GLY A 107 2.38 -0.87 5.87
C GLY A 107 0.92 -0.51 6.06
N ARG A 108 0.55 0.68 5.57
CA ARG A 108 -0.82 1.19 5.59
C ARG A 108 -1.35 1.28 4.18
N LEU A 109 -2.59 0.87 3.97
CA LEU A 109 -3.28 0.88 2.68
C LEU A 109 -4.69 1.40 2.90
N GLY A 110 -5.07 2.42 2.12
CA GLY A 110 -6.40 3.02 2.16
C GLY A 110 -6.99 3.10 0.76
N VAL A 111 -8.28 2.79 0.62
CA VAL A 111 -9.07 3.05 -0.59
C VAL A 111 -10.05 4.16 -0.26
N ASN A 112 -10.25 5.12 -1.14
CA ASN A 112 -11.17 6.22 -0.90
C ASN A 112 -12.61 5.69 -0.75
N LYS A 113 -13.33 6.17 0.26
CA LYS A 113 -14.71 5.76 0.60
C LYS A 113 -15.67 5.81 -0.59
N THR A 114 -15.46 6.75 -1.51
CA THR A 114 -16.29 6.90 -2.72
C THR A 114 -16.24 5.65 -3.59
N PHE A 115 -15.12 4.93 -3.59
CA PHE A 115 -14.92 3.74 -4.42
C PHE A 115 -15.06 2.42 -3.65
N GLN A 116 -15.33 2.49 -2.35
CA GLN A 116 -15.59 1.31 -1.52
C GLN A 116 -17.03 0.80 -1.72
N GLY A 117 -17.25 -0.50 -1.55
CA GLY A 117 -18.61 -1.08 -1.52
C GLY A 117 -19.37 -1.10 -2.85
N GLN A 118 -18.79 -0.59 -3.95
CA GLN A 118 -19.42 -0.55 -5.28
C GLN A 118 -19.17 -1.82 -6.13
N GLY A 119 -18.58 -2.87 -5.55
CA GLY A 119 -18.21 -4.09 -6.29
C GLY A 119 -16.99 -3.94 -7.21
N LEU A 120 -16.32 -2.78 -7.19
CA LEU A 120 -15.11 -2.52 -7.97
C LEU A 120 -13.89 -3.29 -7.43
N ASN A 121 -13.91 -3.69 -6.15
CA ASN A 121 -12.82 -4.43 -5.49
C ASN A 121 -11.44 -3.79 -5.68
N ILE A 122 -11.35 -2.45 -5.61
CA ILE A 122 -10.11 -1.70 -5.86
C ILE A 122 -8.97 -2.17 -4.96
N GLY A 123 -9.25 -2.42 -3.67
CA GLY A 123 -8.24 -2.93 -2.75
C GLY A 123 -7.66 -4.29 -3.17
N THR A 124 -8.46 -5.15 -3.80
CA THR A 124 -7.99 -6.43 -4.35
C THR A 124 -7.24 -6.24 -5.66
N GLN A 125 -7.65 -5.31 -6.52
CA GLN A 125 -6.95 -5.01 -7.77
C GLN A 125 -5.59 -4.33 -7.54
N LEU A 126 -5.42 -3.66 -6.40
CA LEU A 126 -4.19 -2.99 -5.99
C LEU A 126 -3.10 -3.98 -5.55
N MET A 127 -3.47 -5.18 -5.10
CA MET A 127 -2.61 -6.20 -4.48
C MET A 127 -2.30 -7.36 -5.42
#